data_AF-A0A377PJK5-F1
#
_entry.id   AF-A0A377PJK5-F1
#
_cell.length_a   1.000
_cell.length_b   1.000
_cell.length_c   1.000
_cell.angle_alpha   90.00
_cell.angle_beta   90.00
_cell.angle_gamma   90.00
#
_symmetry.space_group_name_H-M   'P 1'
#
loop_
_entity.id
_entity.type
_entity.pdbx_description
1 polymer ?
#
loop_
_entity_poly.entity_id
_entity_poly.type
_entity_poly.pdbx_seq_one_letter_code
_entity_poly.pdbx_strand_id
1 'polypeptide(L)'
;MSIAIIIGTHGAAAEQLLKTAEMLLGEQSNVAYIDFVPGENAETLIEKYNERLTHLDTSKGVIFLVDTWGGSPFNAASRIVTDKEHYEVITGVNVPMLVETFMARDDDPSFDELVALALETGREGVRALRAKEPEAAKPQPKPAAPKAPQAPMSPEDHMKIGLARIDDRLIHGQVATRWTKETNVSRIIVVSDEVAADHVRSTLLKQVAPPGVTAHVVDVEKMIRVYNNPLMVATVSCCFSLTQPTWFV
;
A
#
# COMPACT_ATOMS: atom_id res chain seq x y z
N MET A 1 -6.33 7.52 20.24
CA MET A 1 -7.47 6.58 20.20
C MET A 1 -7.96 6.53 18.77
N SER A 2 -8.16 5.34 18.20
CA SER A 2 -8.32 5.10 16.75
C SER A 2 -9.67 4.44 16.45
N ILE A 3 -10.11 4.46 15.19
CA ILE A 3 -11.34 3.79 14.74
C ILE A 3 -11.23 2.28 14.98
N ALA A 4 -12.26 1.67 15.58
CA ALA A 4 -12.28 0.23 15.84
C ALA A 4 -12.57 -0.54 14.55
N ILE A 5 -11.91 -1.69 14.38
CA ILE A 5 -12.08 -2.56 13.21
C ILE A 5 -12.51 -3.95 13.67
N ILE A 6 -13.55 -4.52 13.05
CA ILE A 6 -13.91 -5.93 13.24
C ILE A 6 -13.89 -6.65 11.89
N ILE A 7 -13.15 -7.75 11.81
CA ILE A 7 -13.12 -8.61 10.62
C ILE A 7 -14.08 -9.78 10.82
N GLY A 8 -15.01 -9.99 9.88
CA GLY A 8 -16.02 -11.06 9.97
C GLY A 8 -16.11 -11.90 8.70
N THR A 9 -15.85 -13.20 8.80
CA THR A 9 -15.88 -14.10 7.63
C THR A 9 -16.58 -15.41 7.91
N HIS A 10 -16.98 -16.11 6.85
CA HIS A 10 -17.28 -17.54 6.91
C HIS A 10 -16.01 -18.34 7.24
N GLY A 11 -16.15 -19.33 8.10
CA GLY A 11 -15.03 -20.13 8.59
C GLY A 11 -14.04 -19.28 9.39
N ALA A 12 -12.77 -19.66 9.36
CA ALA A 12 -11.69 -19.09 10.17
C ALA A 12 -10.77 -18.11 9.41
N ALA A 13 -11.25 -17.53 8.30
CA ALA A 13 -10.42 -16.65 7.48
C ALA A 13 -10.13 -15.30 8.16
N ALA A 14 -11.06 -14.79 8.97
CA ALA A 14 -10.95 -13.49 9.64
C ALA A 14 -9.69 -13.39 10.52
N GLU A 15 -9.44 -14.40 11.35
CA GLU A 15 -8.22 -14.48 12.18
C GLU A 15 -6.96 -14.49 11.32
N GLN A 16 -6.95 -15.28 10.24
CA GLN A 16 -5.76 -15.46 9.40
C GLN A 16 -5.48 -14.22 8.54
N LEU A 17 -6.51 -13.49 8.14
CA LEU A 17 -6.38 -12.20 7.48
C LEU A 17 -5.75 -11.17 8.43
N LEU A 18 -6.18 -11.12 9.70
CA LEU A 18 -5.54 -10.26 10.71
C LEU A 18 -4.07 -10.64 10.89
N LYS A 19 -3.77 -11.92 11.12
CA LYS A 19 -2.39 -12.41 11.26
C LYS A 19 -1.51 -12.09 10.05
N THR A 20 -2.08 -12.13 8.84
CA THR A 20 -1.35 -11.74 7.62
C THR A 20 -1.01 -10.25 7.62
N ALA A 21 -1.95 -9.39 8.04
CA ALA A 21 -1.68 -7.96 8.18
C ALA A 21 -0.64 -7.68 9.28
N GLU A 22 -0.72 -8.37 10.42
CA GLU A 22 0.24 -8.26 11.51
C GLU A 22 1.64 -8.75 11.14
N MET A 23 1.75 -9.76 10.29
CA MET A 23 3.04 -10.18 9.74
C MET A 23 3.70 -9.07 8.89
N LEU A 24 2.91 -8.17 8.30
CA LEU A 24 3.40 -7.08 7.45
C LEU A 24 3.63 -5.77 8.21
N LEU A 25 2.88 -5.53 9.28
CA LEU A 25 2.82 -4.24 9.99
C LEU A 25 3.16 -4.32 11.48
N GLY A 26 3.30 -5.52 12.04
CA GLY A 26 3.34 -5.76 13.48
C GLY A 26 1.94 -5.88 14.10
N GLU A 27 1.89 -6.26 15.37
CA GLU A 27 0.64 -6.43 16.13
C GLU A 27 -0.27 -5.20 16.04
N GLN A 28 -1.56 -5.45 15.85
CA GLN A 28 -2.55 -4.38 15.69
C GLN A 28 -3.42 -4.24 16.95
N SER A 29 -3.67 -3.00 17.36
CA SER A 29 -4.55 -2.68 18.49
C SER A 29 -5.94 -2.23 18.01
N ASN A 30 -6.91 -2.20 18.93
CA ASN A 30 -8.30 -1.81 18.66
C ASN A 30 -8.91 -2.52 17.43
N VAL A 31 -8.66 -3.82 17.33
CA VAL A 31 -9.16 -4.69 16.26
C VAL A 31 -9.65 -6.00 16.87
N ALA A 32 -10.72 -6.56 16.33
CA ALA A 32 -11.19 -7.90 16.67
C ALA A 32 -11.55 -8.68 15.40
N TYR A 33 -11.77 -9.97 15.56
CA TYR A 33 -12.31 -10.83 14.51
C TYR A 33 -13.44 -11.71 15.05
N ILE A 34 -14.32 -12.13 14.13
CA ILE A 34 -15.31 -13.16 14.38
C ILE A 34 -15.29 -14.20 13.26
N ASP A 35 -15.49 -15.44 13.66
CA ASP A 35 -15.64 -16.58 12.76
C ASP A 35 -17.10 -16.99 12.72
N PHE A 36 -17.59 -17.36 11.54
CA PHE A 36 -18.90 -17.98 11.35
C PHE A 36 -18.74 -19.45 10.98
N VAL A 37 -19.06 -20.35 11.92
CA VAL A 37 -18.85 -21.80 11.77
C VAL A 37 -20.17 -22.55 11.54
N PRO A 38 -20.14 -23.77 10.95
CA PRO A 38 -21.34 -24.55 10.72
C PRO A 38 -22.16 -24.78 12.01
N GLY A 39 -23.47 -24.54 11.92
CA GLY A 39 -24.41 -24.66 13.05
C GLY A 39 -24.76 -23.33 13.71
N GLU A 40 -24.04 -22.26 13.41
CA GLU A 40 -24.37 -20.91 13.87
C GLU A 40 -25.39 -20.22 12.95
N ASN A 41 -26.00 -19.16 13.46
CA ASN A 41 -26.94 -18.33 12.70
C ASN A 41 -26.61 -16.83 12.85
N ALA A 42 -27.45 -15.98 12.27
CA ALA A 42 -27.25 -14.53 12.32
C ALA A 42 -27.37 -13.95 13.74
N GLU A 43 -28.22 -14.51 14.62
CA GLU A 43 -28.31 -14.06 16.01
C GLU A 43 -27.00 -14.33 16.76
N THR A 44 -26.42 -15.52 16.60
CA THR A 44 -25.12 -15.87 17.20
C THR A 44 -24.01 -14.90 16.75
N LEU A 45 -24.00 -14.50 15.48
CA LEU A 45 -23.02 -13.53 14.99
C LEU A 45 -23.23 -12.13 15.57
N ILE A 46 -24.48 -11.69 15.77
CA ILE A 46 -24.78 -10.42 16.42
C ILE A 46 -24.28 -10.42 17.86
N GLU A 47 -24.48 -11.52 18.59
CA GLU A 47 -23.96 -11.70 19.96
C GLU A 47 -22.44 -11.60 19.98
N LYS A 48 -21.74 -12.35 19.10
CA LYS A 48 -20.28 -12.29 18.96
C LYS A 48 -19.79 -10.88 18.64
N TYR A 49 -20.41 -10.18 17.68
CA TYR A 49 -20.03 -8.81 17.36
C TYR A 49 -20.20 -7.89 18.57
N ASN A 50 -21.34 -7.95 19.25
CA ASN A 50 -21.60 -7.12 20.43
C ASN A 50 -20.62 -7.42 21.56
N GLU A 51 -20.29 -8.70 21.80
CA GLU A 51 -19.26 -9.10 22.75
C GLU A 51 -17.91 -8.45 22.40
N ARG A 52 -17.45 -8.58 21.15
CA ARG A 52 -16.19 -7.96 20.70
C ARG A 52 -16.21 -6.45 20.86
N LEU A 53 -17.33 -5.79 20.53
CA LEU A 53 -17.47 -4.33 20.68
C LEU A 53 -17.28 -3.87 22.13
N THR A 54 -17.60 -4.68 23.14
CA THR A 54 -17.37 -4.30 24.55
C THR A 54 -15.89 -4.21 24.93
N HIS A 55 -15.01 -4.81 24.14
CA HIS A 55 -13.56 -4.84 24.34
C HIS A 55 -12.80 -3.87 23.44
N LEU A 56 -13.50 -3.14 22.58
CA LEU A 56 -12.94 -2.17 21.66
C LEU A 56 -13.29 -0.74 22.09
N ASP A 57 -12.41 0.20 21.76
CA ASP A 57 -12.74 1.61 21.85
C ASP A 57 -13.48 2.03 20.59
N THR A 58 -14.79 2.26 20.73
CA THR A 58 -15.70 2.63 19.64
C THR A 58 -15.97 4.13 19.58
N SER A 59 -15.26 4.96 20.37
CA SER A 59 -15.50 6.40 20.49
C SER A 59 -15.34 7.18 19.17
N LYS A 60 -14.50 6.68 18.26
CA LYS A 60 -14.30 7.24 16.90
C LYS A 60 -15.06 6.51 15.80
N GLY A 61 -15.89 5.53 16.14
CA GLY A 61 -16.63 4.71 15.20
C GLY A 61 -16.07 3.31 15.01
N VAL A 62 -16.79 2.52 14.21
CA VAL A 62 -16.49 1.11 13.95
C VAL A 62 -16.62 0.79 12.46
N ILE A 63 -15.61 0.12 11.91
CA ILE A 63 -15.66 -0.42 10.55
C ILE A 63 -15.71 -1.95 10.64
N PHE A 64 -16.75 -2.55 10.06
CA PHE A 64 -16.87 -3.99 9.88
C PHE A 64 -16.33 -4.37 8.50
N LEU A 65 -15.24 -5.13 8.47
CA LEU A 65 -14.65 -5.66 7.24
C LEU A 65 -15.09 -7.12 7.06
N VAL A 66 -16.01 -7.36 6.13
CA VAL A 66 -16.62 -8.67 5.93
C VAL A 66 -16.25 -9.29 4.58
N ASP A 67 -16.38 -10.60 4.46
CA ASP A 67 -16.01 -11.33 3.25
C ASP A 67 -16.89 -10.99 2.03
N THR A 68 -18.20 -11.08 2.16
CA THR A 68 -19.14 -11.12 1.04
C THR A 68 -20.43 -10.37 1.33
N TRP A 69 -20.96 -9.69 0.30
CA TRP A 69 -22.25 -9.02 0.38
C TRP A 69 -23.39 -10.04 0.51
N GLY A 70 -24.31 -9.78 1.43
CA GLY A 70 -25.48 -10.63 1.69
C GLY A 70 -25.18 -11.92 2.48
N GLY A 71 -23.92 -12.18 2.83
CA GLY A 71 -23.53 -13.30 3.70
C GLY A 71 -23.97 -13.14 5.15
N SER A 72 -23.92 -14.21 5.96
CA SER A 72 -24.31 -14.13 7.38
C SER A 72 -23.49 -13.11 8.19
N PRO A 73 -22.15 -13.02 8.06
CA PRO A 73 -21.36 -11.97 8.71
C PRO A 73 -21.79 -10.56 8.31
N PHE A 74 -22.11 -10.34 7.03
CA PHE A 74 -22.62 -9.08 6.51
C PHE A 74 -24.00 -8.76 7.11
N ASN A 75 -24.96 -9.68 7.02
CA ASN A 75 -26.33 -9.44 7.50
C ASN A 75 -26.38 -9.15 9.00
N ALA A 76 -25.53 -9.81 9.80
CA ALA A 76 -25.40 -9.54 11.23
C ALA A 76 -24.79 -8.16 11.49
N ALA A 77 -23.68 -7.80 10.82
CA ALA A 77 -23.07 -6.47 10.93
C ALA A 77 -24.04 -5.36 10.49
N SER A 78 -24.75 -5.56 9.38
CA SER A 78 -25.74 -4.61 8.85
C SER A 78 -26.84 -4.27 9.87
N ARG A 79 -27.27 -5.23 10.69
CA ARG A 79 -28.25 -4.98 11.77
C ARG A 79 -27.67 -4.14 12.92
N ILE A 80 -26.35 -4.17 13.12
CA ILE A 80 -25.67 -3.45 14.19
C ILE A 80 -25.40 -2.00 13.79
N VAL A 81 -25.09 -1.75 12.52
CA VAL A 81 -24.78 -0.41 12.01
C VAL A 81 -26.04 0.43 11.78
N THR A 82 -27.20 -0.20 11.59
CA THR A 82 -28.48 0.52 11.47
C THR A 82 -28.67 1.49 12.63
N ASP A 83 -29.01 2.74 12.29
CA ASP A 83 -29.25 3.84 13.24
C ASP A 83 -28.04 4.25 14.11
N LYS A 84 -26.81 3.88 13.73
CA LYS A 84 -25.58 4.34 14.39
C LYS A 84 -24.73 5.23 13.47
N GLU A 85 -24.38 6.40 13.96
CA GLU A 85 -23.39 7.25 13.29
C GLU A 85 -21.98 6.63 13.41
N HIS A 86 -21.18 6.78 12.35
CA HIS A 86 -19.81 6.26 12.26
C HIS A 86 -19.70 4.74 12.48
N TYR A 87 -20.66 3.99 11.95
CA TYR A 87 -20.66 2.54 11.87
C TYR A 87 -20.88 2.14 10.43
N GLU A 88 -19.94 1.40 9.82
CA GLU A 88 -20.00 1.07 8.39
C GLU A 88 -19.60 -0.39 8.12
N VAL A 89 -20.23 -1.02 7.13
CA VAL A 89 -19.91 -2.38 6.71
C VAL A 89 -19.29 -2.37 5.32
N ILE A 90 -18.06 -2.83 5.20
CA ILE A 90 -17.32 -2.94 3.95
C ILE A 90 -17.11 -4.43 3.62
N THR A 91 -17.59 -4.86 2.46
CA THR A 91 -17.46 -6.24 1.99
C THR A 91 -16.22 -6.44 1.12
N GLY A 92 -15.80 -7.69 0.92
CA GLY A 92 -14.68 -8.03 0.04
C GLY A 92 -13.33 -7.81 0.71
N VAL A 93 -13.27 -7.96 2.03
CA VAL A 93 -12.02 -7.80 2.79
C VAL A 93 -10.89 -8.60 2.16
N ASN A 94 -9.75 -7.93 1.94
CA ASN A 94 -8.56 -8.50 1.36
C ASN A 94 -7.30 -7.88 1.99
N VAL A 95 -6.13 -8.47 1.74
CA VAL A 95 -4.87 -8.03 2.36
C VAL A 95 -4.52 -6.57 2.01
N PRO A 96 -4.63 -6.10 0.74
CA PRO A 96 -4.41 -4.69 0.42
C PRO A 96 -5.28 -3.73 1.23
N MET A 97 -6.58 -4.02 1.36
CA MET A 97 -7.51 -3.22 2.16
C MET A 97 -7.06 -3.15 3.62
N LEU A 98 -6.72 -4.28 4.23
CA LEU A 98 -6.32 -4.34 5.64
C LEU A 98 -5.02 -3.56 5.89
N VAL A 99 -4.00 -3.77 5.06
CA VAL A 99 -2.70 -3.11 5.22
C VAL A 99 -2.87 -1.59 5.16
N GLU A 100 -3.54 -1.08 4.14
CA GLU A 100 -3.68 0.37 3.96
C GLU A 100 -4.61 1.00 5.00
N THR A 101 -5.68 0.29 5.39
CA THR A 101 -6.59 0.77 6.45
C THR A 101 -5.85 0.87 7.79
N PHE A 102 -5.07 -0.14 8.17
CA PHE A 102 -4.30 -0.09 9.43
C PHE A 102 -3.23 0.98 9.41
N MET A 103 -2.48 1.11 8.29
CA MET A 103 -1.45 2.15 8.17
C MET A 103 -2.04 3.56 8.26
N ALA A 104 -3.15 3.83 7.56
CA ALA A 104 -3.77 5.14 7.61
C ALA A 104 -4.43 5.45 8.94
N ARG A 105 -4.97 4.43 9.63
CA ARG A 105 -5.61 4.58 10.94
C ARG A 105 -4.68 5.18 12.00
N ASP A 106 -3.37 4.97 11.91
CA ASP A 106 -2.38 5.52 12.84
C ASP A 106 -2.19 7.04 12.71
N ASP A 107 -2.59 7.62 11.57
CA ASP A 107 -2.50 9.06 11.30
C ASP A 107 -3.78 9.83 11.63
N ASP A 108 -4.67 9.21 12.40
CA ASP A 108 -5.92 9.77 12.90
C ASP A 108 -6.85 10.39 11.83
N PRO A 109 -7.22 9.64 10.78
CA PRO A 109 -8.12 10.13 9.73
C PRO A 109 -9.54 10.29 10.26
N SER A 110 -10.35 11.09 9.56
CA SER A 110 -11.80 11.04 9.78
C SER A 110 -12.39 9.68 9.43
N PHE A 111 -13.57 9.39 9.96
CA PHE A 111 -14.26 8.13 9.70
C PHE A 111 -14.51 7.91 8.20
N ASP A 112 -15.04 8.92 7.51
CA ASP A 112 -15.34 8.86 6.08
C ASP A 112 -14.08 8.71 5.21
N GLU A 113 -12.97 9.35 5.59
CA GLU A 113 -11.69 9.19 4.88
C GLU A 113 -11.17 7.75 5.00
N LEU A 114 -11.26 7.15 6.18
CA LEU A 114 -10.80 5.78 6.38
C LEU A 114 -11.69 4.76 5.62
N VAL A 115 -13.00 4.98 5.59
CA VAL A 115 -13.95 4.18 4.78
C VAL A 115 -13.64 4.30 3.28
N ALA A 116 -13.45 5.53 2.79
CA ALA A 116 -13.12 5.78 1.39
C ALA A 116 -11.81 5.10 0.98
N LEU A 117 -10.78 5.20 1.83
CA LEU A 117 -9.49 4.56 1.62
C LEU A 117 -9.63 3.03 1.59
N ALA A 118 -10.33 2.42 2.55
CA ALA A 118 -10.53 0.97 2.59
C ALA A 118 -11.19 0.46 1.29
N LEU A 119 -12.21 1.17 0.81
CA LEU A 119 -12.89 0.83 -0.45
C LEU A 119 -11.99 1.02 -1.69
N GLU A 120 -11.22 2.10 -1.76
CA GLU A 120 -10.29 2.37 -2.86
C GLU A 120 -9.22 1.29 -2.93
N THR A 121 -8.52 1.04 -1.82
CA THR A 121 -7.39 0.13 -1.73
C THR A 121 -7.79 -1.33 -1.87
N GLY A 122 -8.96 -1.70 -1.34
CA GLY A 122 -9.56 -3.01 -1.58
C GLY A 122 -9.82 -3.28 -3.06
N ARG A 123 -10.28 -2.28 -3.81
CA ARG A 123 -10.53 -2.39 -5.27
C ARG A 123 -9.23 -2.37 -6.07
N GLU A 124 -8.33 -1.43 -5.79
CA GLU A 124 -7.07 -1.28 -6.52
C GLU A 124 -6.08 -2.43 -6.28
N GLY A 125 -6.20 -3.11 -5.14
CA GLY A 125 -5.43 -4.31 -4.82
C GLY A 125 -5.75 -5.51 -5.72
N VAL A 126 -6.90 -5.52 -6.40
CA VAL A 126 -7.30 -6.59 -7.31
C VAL A 126 -6.70 -6.33 -8.69
N ARG A 127 -5.55 -6.95 -8.98
CA ARG A 127 -4.82 -6.79 -10.26
C ARG A 127 -4.50 -8.13 -10.91
N ALA A 128 -4.49 -8.14 -12.24
CA ALA A 128 -4.05 -9.29 -13.03
C ALA A 128 -2.68 -9.00 -13.63
N LEU A 129 -1.68 -9.83 -13.31
CA LEU A 129 -0.43 -9.86 -14.06
C LEU A 129 -0.66 -10.68 -15.35
N ARG A 130 -0.65 -10.01 -16.50
CA ARG A 130 -0.67 -10.67 -17.80
C ARG A 130 0.76 -10.81 -18.30
N ALA A 131 1.15 -12.02 -18.70
CA ALA A 131 2.39 -12.20 -19.44
C ALA A 131 2.32 -11.31 -20.69
N LYS A 132 3.31 -10.44 -20.87
CA LYS A 132 3.49 -9.79 -22.17
C LYS A 132 3.86 -10.89 -23.16
N GLU A 133 3.21 -10.91 -24.33
CA GLU A 133 3.85 -11.51 -25.49
C GLU A 133 5.23 -10.86 -25.63
N PRO A 134 6.30 -11.63 -25.91
CA PRO A 134 7.63 -11.06 -26.05
C PRO A 134 7.57 -9.95 -27.10
N GLU A 135 7.66 -8.71 -26.64
CA GLU A 135 7.73 -7.55 -27.49
C GLU A 135 9.01 -7.74 -28.31
N ALA A 136 8.87 -7.92 -29.63
CA ALA A 136 10.02 -8.01 -30.53
C ALA A 136 11.00 -6.91 -30.14
N ALA A 137 12.24 -7.31 -29.81
CA ALA A 137 13.23 -6.43 -29.20
C ALA A 137 13.24 -5.09 -29.94
N LYS A 138 12.67 -4.05 -29.33
CA LYS A 138 12.81 -2.70 -29.85
C LYS A 138 14.32 -2.44 -29.87
N PRO A 139 14.88 -1.98 -31.00
CA PRO A 139 16.29 -1.70 -31.09
C PRO A 139 16.69 -0.88 -29.87
N GLN A 140 17.71 -1.33 -29.13
CA GLN A 140 18.31 -0.51 -28.09
C GLN A 140 18.54 0.88 -28.70
N PRO A 141 18.12 1.97 -28.04
CA PRO A 141 18.44 3.29 -28.53
C PRO A 141 19.95 3.33 -28.74
N LYS A 142 20.39 3.60 -29.98
CA LYS A 142 21.80 3.90 -30.25
C LYS A 142 22.24 4.94 -29.21
N PRO A 143 23.47 4.84 -28.65
CA PRO A 143 23.99 5.85 -27.76
C PRO A 143 23.70 7.23 -28.36
N ALA A 144 22.96 8.06 -27.64
CA ALA A 144 22.60 9.38 -28.13
C ALA A 144 23.90 10.11 -28.50
N ALA A 145 23.93 10.68 -29.71
CA ALA A 145 25.03 11.52 -30.14
C ALA A 145 25.30 12.59 -29.06
N PRO A 146 26.57 12.95 -28.80
CA PRO A 146 26.90 13.94 -27.78
C PRO A 146 26.12 15.22 -28.04
N LYS A 147 25.22 15.56 -27.12
CA LYS A 147 24.52 16.85 -27.14
C LYS A 147 25.52 17.96 -26.82
N ALA A 148 25.27 19.13 -27.41
CA ALA A 148 26.09 20.35 -27.31
C ALA A 148 26.56 20.64 -25.87
N PRO A 149 27.74 21.28 -25.70
CA PRO A 149 28.31 21.57 -24.39
C PRO A 149 27.30 22.32 -23.52
N GLN A 150 26.96 21.68 -22.40
CA GLN A 150 26.04 22.20 -21.41
C GLN A 150 26.73 23.34 -20.65
N ALA A 151 25.95 24.35 -20.23
CA ALA A 151 26.46 25.44 -19.42
C ALA A 151 27.16 24.89 -18.16
N PRO A 152 28.27 25.50 -17.72
CA PRO A 152 28.98 25.04 -16.53
C PRO A 152 28.06 25.12 -15.30
N MET A 153 27.90 23.98 -14.62
CA MET A 153 27.17 23.90 -13.34
C MET A 153 27.88 24.70 -12.26
N SER A 154 27.11 25.30 -11.35
CA SER A 154 27.66 25.71 -10.06
C SER A 154 27.86 24.47 -9.17
N PRO A 155 28.81 24.47 -8.21
CA PRO A 155 29.06 23.34 -7.30
C PRO A 155 27.84 22.89 -6.46
N GLU A 156 26.76 23.67 -6.47
CA GLU A 156 25.54 23.44 -5.69
C GLU A 156 24.36 22.94 -6.54
N ASP A 157 24.52 22.79 -7.86
CA ASP A 157 23.44 22.41 -8.77
C ASP A 157 23.27 20.89 -8.85
N HIS A 158 22.39 20.33 -8.02
CA HIS A 158 22.06 18.90 -8.00
C HIS A 158 20.55 18.64 -8.13
N MET A 159 20.20 17.40 -8.49
CA MET A 159 18.81 16.93 -8.42
C MET A 159 18.27 17.08 -6.99
N LYS A 160 17.06 17.64 -6.86
CA LYS A 160 16.38 17.77 -5.57
C LYS A 160 15.76 16.43 -5.16
N ILE A 161 16.04 15.99 -3.95
CA ILE A 161 15.44 14.79 -3.36
C ILE A 161 14.36 15.25 -2.38
N GLY A 162 13.11 14.89 -2.65
CA GLY A 162 11.98 15.22 -1.76
C GLY A 162 11.87 14.24 -0.60
N LEU A 163 12.16 12.96 -0.86
CA LEU A 163 12.17 11.89 0.13
C LEU A 163 13.21 10.85 -0.24
N ALA A 164 13.93 10.35 0.75
CA ALA A 164 14.81 9.20 0.62
C ALA A 164 14.43 8.14 1.65
N ARG A 165 14.28 6.89 1.21
CA ARG A 165 13.98 5.75 2.07
C ARG A 165 14.88 4.57 1.76
N ILE A 166 15.20 3.81 2.80
CA ILE A 166 15.80 2.48 2.68
C ILE A 166 14.71 1.46 3.02
N ASP A 167 14.37 0.59 2.06
CA ASP A 167 13.28 -0.40 2.17
C ASP A 167 13.63 -1.63 1.31
N ASP A 168 13.35 -2.82 1.82
CA ASP A 168 13.57 -4.11 1.17
C ASP A 168 12.54 -4.48 0.11
N ARG A 169 11.32 -3.98 0.27
CA ARG A 169 10.16 -4.16 -0.62
C ARG A 169 10.08 -3.10 -1.71
N LEU A 170 10.91 -2.04 -1.64
CA LEU A 170 11.03 -0.97 -2.63
C LEU A 170 9.70 -0.24 -2.87
N ILE A 171 9.11 -0.37 -4.06
CA ILE A 171 7.79 0.20 -4.37
C ILE A 171 6.73 -0.84 -3.99
N HIS A 172 6.03 -0.60 -2.89
CA HIS A 172 4.94 -1.46 -2.41
C HIS A 172 3.78 -0.62 -1.87
N GLY A 173 2.55 -1.15 -2.03
CA GLY A 173 1.32 -0.59 -1.48
C GLY A 173 0.98 0.83 -1.96
N GLN A 174 -0.04 1.43 -1.32
CA GLN A 174 -0.34 2.86 -1.41
C GLN A 174 0.63 3.70 -0.57
N VAL A 175 1.59 3.10 0.14
CA VAL A 175 2.66 3.82 0.83
C VAL A 175 3.41 4.73 -0.15
N ALA A 176 3.73 4.20 -1.34
CA ALA A 176 4.30 5.01 -2.41
C ALA A 176 3.32 6.10 -2.90
N THR A 177 2.02 5.79 -3.02
CA THR A 177 0.98 6.75 -3.42
C THR A 177 0.87 7.90 -2.43
N ARG A 178 0.82 7.63 -1.14
CA ARG A 178 0.69 8.64 -0.09
C ARG A 178 1.88 9.58 -0.08
N TRP A 179 3.10 9.05 -0.09
CA TRP A 179 4.29 9.90 -0.11
C TRP A 179 4.43 10.71 -1.37
N THR A 180 4.04 10.16 -2.52
CA THR A 180 4.03 10.94 -3.75
C THR A 180 3.09 12.14 -3.68
N LYS A 181 1.94 12.01 -3.00
CA LYS A 181 1.01 13.11 -2.73
C LYS A 181 1.57 14.12 -1.72
N GLU A 182 2.08 13.65 -0.58
CA GLU A 182 2.58 14.53 0.50
C GLU A 182 3.85 15.31 0.11
N THR A 183 4.74 14.69 -0.67
CA THR A 183 6.01 15.30 -1.09
C THR A 183 5.93 15.98 -2.47
N ASN A 184 4.78 15.85 -3.14
CA ASN A 184 4.52 16.39 -4.47
C ASN A 184 5.57 15.98 -5.52
N VAL A 185 6.12 14.76 -5.39
CA VAL A 185 7.10 14.22 -6.34
C VAL A 185 6.41 13.66 -7.58
N SER A 186 7.01 13.89 -8.74
CA SER A 186 6.55 13.33 -10.02
C SER A 186 7.35 12.10 -10.46
N ARG A 187 8.37 11.71 -9.69
CA ARG A 187 9.33 10.65 -10.04
C ARG A 187 9.76 9.83 -8.83
N ILE A 188 9.76 8.50 -9.00
CA ILE A 188 10.35 7.53 -8.09
C ILE A 188 11.59 6.93 -8.75
N ILE A 189 12.70 6.85 -8.02
CA ILE A 189 13.93 6.20 -8.46
C ILE A 189 14.32 5.12 -7.44
N VAL A 190 14.22 3.86 -7.86
CA VAL A 190 14.74 2.69 -7.15
C VAL A 190 16.20 2.53 -7.52
N VAL A 191 17.07 2.51 -6.52
CA VAL A 191 18.54 2.41 -6.66
C VAL A 191 18.99 1.07 -6.10
N SER A 192 19.26 0.11 -6.98
CA SER A 192 19.72 -1.24 -6.63
C SER A 192 20.34 -1.92 -7.84
N ASP A 193 21.61 -2.32 -7.73
CA ASP A 193 22.34 -3.00 -8.79
C ASP A 193 21.71 -4.35 -9.15
N GLU A 194 21.29 -5.12 -8.13
CA GLU A 194 20.62 -6.42 -8.28
C GLU A 194 19.30 -6.28 -9.06
N VAL A 195 18.45 -5.32 -8.67
CA VAL A 195 17.14 -5.11 -9.30
C VAL A 195 17.29 -4.48 -10.68
N ALA A 196 18.32 -3.65 -10.88
CA ALA A 196 18.63 -3.10 -12.20
C ALA A 196 19.07 -4.19 -13.18
N ALA A 197 19.72 -5.26 -12.70
CA ALA A 197 20.12 -6.42 -13.50
C ALA A 197 18.96 -7.40 -13.78
N ASP A 198 17.93 -7.45 -12.92
CA ASP A 198 16.75 -8.29 -13.11
C ASP A 198 15.66 -7.59 -13.92
N HIS A 199 15.52 -7.97 -15.20
CA HIS A 199 14.55 -7.36 -16.10
C HIS A 199 13.08 -7.54 -15.66
N VAL A 200 12.74 -8.69 -15.07
CA VAL A 200 11.37 -9.00 -14.63
C VAL A 200 11.05 -8.13 -13.41
N ARG A 201 11.91 -8.17 -12.38
CA ARG A 201 11.72 -7.40 -11.15
C ARG A 201 11.74 -5.89 -11.43
N SER A 202 12.64 -5.42 -12.29
CA SER A 202 12.69 -4.02 -12.75
C SER A 202 11.40 -3.58 -13.44
N THR A 203 10.80 -4.46 -14.26
CA THR A 203 9.55 -4.17 -14.96
C THR A 203 8.37 -4.16 -14.01
N LEU A 204 8.28 -5.15 -13.12
CA LEU A 204 7.19 -5.24 -12.13
C LEU A 204 7.18 -4.02 -11.21
N LEU A 205 8.33 -3.60 -10.67
CA LEU A 205 8.40 -2.42 -9.78
C LEU A 205 7.91 -1.14 -10.47
N LYS A 206 8.22 -0.96 -11.76
CA LYS A 206 7.74 0.21 -12.50
C LYS A 206 6.22 0.20 -12.69
N GLN A 207 5.59 -0.97 -12.70
CA GLN A 207 4.13 -1.11 -12.81
C GLN A 207 3.39 -0.83 -11.48
N VAL A 208 4.10 -0.84 -10.35
CA VAL A 208 3.53 -0.49 -9.03
C VAL A 208 3.47 1.02 -8.83
N ALA A 209 4.08 1.82 -9.71
CA ALA A 209 4.09 3.28 -9.60
C ALA A 209 2.67 3.89 -9.59
N PRO A 210 2.39 4.88 -8.72
CA PRO A 210 1.10 5.57 -8.70
C PRO A 210 0.78 6.30 -10.01
N PRO A 211 -0.50 6.51 -10.35
CA PRO A 211 -0.90 7.30 -11.52
C PRO A 211 -0.25 8.70 -11.50
N GLY A 212 0.29 9.13 -12.64
CA GLY A 212 0.97 10.43 -12.77
C GLY A 212 2.42 10.46 -12.28
N VAL A 213 2.94 9.38 -11.68
CA VAL A 213 4.31 9.28 -11.20
C VAL A 213 5.13 8.34 -12.08
N THR A 214 6.32 8.77 -12.49
CA THR A 214 7.22 7.95 -13.30
C THR A 214 8.21 7.17 -12.42
N ALA A 215 8.26 5.85 -12.55
CA ALA A 215 9.21 5.01 -11.82
C ALA A 215 10.40 4.57 -12.68
N HIS A 216 11.60 4.64 -12.09
CA HIS A 216 12.84 4.17 -12.67
C HIS A 216 13.54 3.21 -11.72
N VAL A 217 14.23 2.23 -12.28
CA VAL A 217 15.13 1.33 -11.55
C VAL A 217 16.51 1.50 -12.17
N VAL A 218 17.49 1.86 -11.36
CA VAL A 218 18.88 2.14 -11.77
C VAL A 218 19.87 1.51 -10.79
N ASP A 219 21.06 1.23 -11.28
CA ASP A 219 22.22 0.92 -10.44
C ASP A 219 22.75 2.19 -9.73
N VAL A 220 23.62 1.99 -8.73
CA VAL A 220 24.20 3.06 -7.91
C VAL A 220 25.01 4.03 -8.77
N GLU A 221 25.80 3.52 -9.72
CA GLU A 221 26.65 4.34 -10.58
C GLU A 221 25.83 5.32 -11.44
N LYS A 222 24.76 4.82 -12.05
CA LYS A 222 23.82 5.59 -12.85
C LYS A 222 23.07 6.59 -12.00
N MET A 223 22.73 6.26 -10.74
CA MET A 223 22.11 7.23 -9.83
C MET A 223 23.03 8.42 -9.55
N ILE A 224 24.31 8.19 -9.28
CA ILE A 224 25.31 9.27 -9.07
C ILE A 224 25.38 10.18 -10.31
N ARG A 225 25.35 9.61 -11.51
CA ARG A 225 25.32 10.39 -12.76
C ARG A 225 24.04 11.21 -12.92
N VAL A 226 22.88 10.64 -12.55
CA VAL A 226 21.57 11.32 -12.60
C VAL A 226 21.49 12.46 -11.59
N TYR A 227 22.02 12.26 -10.38
CA TYR A 227 22.05 13.26 -9.31
C TYR A 227 22.82 14.52 -9.73
N ASN A 228 23.93 14.33 -10.46
CA ASN A 228 24.78 15.40 -10.97
C ASN A 228 24.39 15.88 -12.39
N ASN A 229 23.19 15.56 -12.87
CA ASN A 229 22.77 15.95 -14.22
C ASN A 229 22.08 17.33 -14.22
N PRO A 230 22.56 18.32 -15.00
CA PRO A 230 21.98 19.66 -15.05
C PRO A 230 20.49 19.70 -15.43
N LEU A 231 20.03 18.73 -16.22
CA LEU A 231 18.63 18.63 -16.65
C LEU A 231 17.69 18.18 -15.52
N MET A 232 18.23 17.70 -14.40
CA MET A 232 17.48 17.13 -13.28
C MET A 232 17.37 18.07 -12.08
N VAL A 233 18.02 19.25 -12.10
CA VAL A 233 18.09 20.22 -10.99
C VAL A 233 16.70 20.71 -10.54
N ALA A 234 15.73 20.78 -11.46
CA ALA A 234 14.35 21.18 -11.16
C ALA A 234 13.42 20.01 -10.78
N THR A 235 13.90 18.75 -10.81
CA THR A 235 13.07 17.56 -10.57
C THR A 235 13.16 17.15 -9.11
N VAL A 236 12.03 17.15 -8.39
CA VAL A 236 11.92 16.56 -7.05
C VAL A 236 11.63 15.06 -7.20
N SER A 237 12.54 14.21 -6.73
CA SER A 237 12.43 12.75 -6.83
C SER A 237 12.33 12.09 -5.46
N CYS A 238 11.64 10.95 -5.39
CA CYS A 238 11.68 10.04 -4.24
C CYS A 238 12.68 8.91 -4.53
N CYS A 239 13.68 8.72 -3.68
CA CYS A 239 14.72 7.70 -3.83
C CYS A 239 14.49 6.53 -2.87
N PHE A 240 14.47 5.30 -3.39
CA PHE A 240 14.44 4.07 -2.60
C PHE A 240 15.74 3.30 -2.83
N SER A 241 16.50 3.04 -1.78
CA SER A 241 17.75 2.27 -1.87
C SER A 241 17.68 0.99 -1.03
N LEU A 242 18.31 -0.07 -1.54
CA LEU A 242 18.50 -1.34 -0.85
C LEU A 242 19.97 -1.49 -0.47
N THR A 243 20.26 -1.63 0.82
CA THR A 243 21.50 -2.26 1.31
C THR A 243 21.10 -3.20 2.45
N GLN A 244 21.34 -4.50 2.31
CA GLN A 244 20.94 -5.52 3.29
C GLN A 244 21.49 -5.26 4.70
N PRO A 245 20.81 -5.81 5.72
CA PRO A 245 21.46 -6.85 6.50
C PRO A 245 20.68 -8.17 6.45
N THR A 246 21.46 -9.23 6.33
CA THR A 246 21.13 -10.61 6.70
C THR A 246 20.24 -10.68 7.95
N TRP A 247 19.21 -11.52 7.89
CA TRP A 247 18.56 -12.23 9.00
C TRP A 247 18.84 -11.71 10.43
N PHE A 248 17.85 -11.12 11.08
CA PHE A 248 17.74 -11.25 12.53
C PHE A 248 17.14 -12.64 12.83
N VAL A 249 17.98 -13.52 13.36
CA VAL A 249 17.59 -14.55 14.33
C VAL A 249 17.79 -13.95 15.71
#